data_AF-A0A1M6HJR8-F1
#
_entry.id   AF-A0A1M6HJR8-F1
#
_cell.length_a   1.000
_cell.length_b   1.000
_cell.length_c   1.000
_cell.angle_alpha   90.00
_cell.angle_beta   90.00
_cell.angle_gamma   90.00
#
_symmetry.space_group_name_H-M   'P 1'
#
loop_
_entity.id
_entity.type
_entity.pdbx_description
1 polymer ?
#
loop_
_entity_poly.entity_id
_entity_poly.type
_entity_poly.pdbx_seq_one_letter_code
_entity_poly.pdbx_strand_id
1 'polypeptide(L)' 'MLQTKEDAVHIMGELTFVVAMLRLLQDSGVRCVASTTVRSVEETEQGVKQSRFQFVKFREYPLA' A
#
# COMPACT_ATOMS: atom_id res chain seq x y z
N MET A 1 -32.93 20.22 -20.16
CA MET A 1 -31.84 19.28 -20.50
C MET A 1 -30.89 19.23 -19.32
N LEU A 2 -30.75 18.07 -18.67
CA LEU A 2 -29.73 17.86 -17.64
C LEU A 2 -28.37 17.77 -18.35
N GLN A 3 -27.48 18.73 -18.07
CA GLN A 3 -26.07 18.62 -18.44
C GLN A 3 -25.46 17.52 -17.59
N THR A 4 -25.13 16.38 -18.20
CA THR A 4 -24.24 15.40 -17.60
C THR A 4 -22.85 16.01 -17.60
N LYS A 5 -22.44 16.56 -16.46
CA LYS A 5 -21.03 16.77 -16.19
C LYS A 5 -20.37 15.40 -16.35
N GLU A 6 -19.37 15.28 -17.22
CA GLU A 6 -18.65 14.01 -17.35
C GLU A 6 -17.81 13.84 -16.07
N ASP A 7 -18.36 13.13 -15.10
CA ASP A 7 -17.74 12.91 -13.80
C ASP A 7 -16.61 11.89 -13.95
N ALA A 8 -15.36 12.38 -13.91
CA ALA A 8 -14.18 11.53 -13.93
C ALA A 8 -13.72 11.20 -12.51
N VAL A 9 -13.36 9.93 -12.28
CA VAL A 9 -12.67 9.47 -11.06
C VAL A 9 -11.24 9.14 -11.45
N HIS A 10 -10.31 10.03 -11.13
CA HIS A 10 -8.88 9.79 -11.27
C HIS A 10 -8.44 8.85 -10.13
N ILE A 11 -7.89 7.68 -10.48
CA ILE A 11 -7.35 6.71 -9.52
C ILE A 11 -5.90 6.41 -9.91
N MET A 12 -4.96 6.65 -8.99
CA MET A 12 -3.54 6.37 -9.22
C MET A 12 -2.93 5.59 -8.06
N GLY A 13 -2.00 4.70 -8.43
CA GLY A 13 -1.07 4.05 -7.53
C GLY A 13 -1.49 2.67 -7.04
N GLU A 14 -0.49 1.80 -6.91
CA GLU A 14 -0.60 0.48 -6.27
C GLU A 14 -1.23 0.57 -4.87
N LEU A 15 -0.92 1.64 -4.12
CA LEU A 15 -1.46 1.85 -2.77
C LEU A 15 -3.00 1.97 -2.77
N THR A 16 -3.58 2.64 -3.75
CA THR A 16 -5.03 2.83 -3.84
C THR A 16 -5.73 1.51 -4.18
N PHE A 17 -5.12 0.71 -5.05
CA PHE A 17 -5.58 -0.65 -5.35
C PHE A 17 -5.51 -1.56 -4.11
N VAL A 18 -4.38 -1.55 -3.39
CA VAL A 18 -4.20 -2.36 -2.17
C VAL A 18 -5.26 -2.02 -1.11
N VAL A 19 -5.59 -0.74 -0.94
CA VAL A 19 -6.66 -0.34 0.00
C VAL A 19 -8.02 -0.83 -0.46
N ALA A 20 -8.37 -0.70 -1.74
CA ALA A 20 -9.65 -1.18 -2.25
C ALA A 20 -9.78 -2.71 -2.11
N MET A 21 -8.72 -3.45 -2.44
CA MET A 21 -8.68 -4.90 -2.31
C MET A 21 -8.73 -5.36 -0.84
N LEU A 22 -7.99 -4.67 0.05
CA LEU A 22 -8.03 -4.92 1.48
C LEU A 22 -9.46 -4.87 2.03
N ARG A 23 -10.24 -3.84 1.65
CA ARG A 23 -11.65 -3.70 2.09
C ARG A 23 -12.51 -4.87 1.63
N LEU A 24 -12.47 -5.19 0.33
CA LEU A 24 -13.24 -6.31 -0.23
C LEU A 24 -12.94 -7.65 0.46
N LEU A 25 -11.67 -7.89 0.78
CA LEU A 25 -11.23 -9.10 1.47
C LEU A 25 -11.68 -9.12 2.93
N GLN A 26 -11.51 -8.02 3.68
CA GLN A 26 -11.97 -7.92 5.07
C GLN A 26 -13.49 -8.08 5.19
N ASP A 27 -14.26 -7.46 4.28
CA ASP A 27 -15.73 -7.58 4.22
C ASP A 27 -16.17 -9.02 3.92
N SER A 28 -15.32 -9.79 3.21
CA SER A 28 -15.53 -11.22 2.95
C SER A 28 -15.05 -12.12 4.10
N GLY A 29 -14.63 -11.55 5.24
CA GLY A 29 -14.12 -12.29 6.40
C GLY A 29 -12.68 -12.80 6.23
N VAL A 30 -11.96 -12.35 5.21
CA VAL A 30 -10.57 -12.78 4.97
C VAL A 30 -9.63 -11.96 5.85
N ARG A 31 -8.84 -12.67 6.66
CA ARG A 31 -7.79 -12.07 7.50
C ARG A 31 -6.71 -11.45 6.61
N CYS A 32 -6.49 -10.15 6.76
CA CYS A 32 -5.51 -9.40 5.98
C CYS A 32 -4.33 -8.94 6.85
N VAL A 33 -3.11 -9.11 6.35
CA VAL A 33 -1.86 -8.74 7.04
C VAL A 33 -0.92 -7.97 6.12
N ALA A 34 -0.11 -7.09 6.69
CA ALA A 34 1.01 -6.42 6.03
C ALA A 34 2.35 -6.92 6.57
N SER A 35 3.33 -7.12 5.70
CA SER A 35 4.72 -7.28 6.11
C SER A 35 5.26 -5.95 6.64
N THR A 36 5.83 -5.94 7.84
CA THR A 36 6.55 -4.79 8.38
C THR A 36 8.05 -4.98 8.17
N THR A 37 8.73 -3.93 7.75
CA THR A 37 10.18 -3.93 7.53
C THR A 37 10.87 -2.84 8.33
N VAL A 38 12.08 -3.10 8.81
CA VAL A 38 13.01 -2.02 9.16
C VAL A 38 13.71 -1.58 7.89
N ARG A 39 13.67 -0.27 7.62
CA ARG A 39 14.39 0.33 6.51
C ARG A 39 15.65 1.00 7.02
N SER A 40 16.80 0.61 6.47
CA SER A 40 18.05 1.35 6.64
C SER A 40 18.50 1.91 5.30
N VAL A 41 19.17 3.05 5.35
CA VAL A 41 19.73 3.71 4.17
C VAL A 41 21.18 4.02 4.48
N GLU A 42 22.07 3.62 3.61
CA GLU A 42 23.49 3.89 3.69
C GLU A 42 23.98 4.42 2.35
N GLU A 43 24.99 5.29 2.41
CA GLU A 43 25.75 5.71 1.25
C GLU A 43 27.02 4.88 1.24
N THR A 44 27.23 4.11 0.16
CA THR A 44 28.43 3.30 0.00
C THR A 44 29.64 4.20 -0.26
N GLU A 45 30.85 3.65 -0.08
CA GLU A 45 32.10 4.38 -0.39
C GLU A 45 32.19 4.85 -1.85
N GLN A 46 31.39 4.27 -2.75
CA GLN A 46 31.29 4.64 -4.17
C GLN A 46 30.22 5.72 -4.45
N GLY A 47 29.62 6.32 -3.41
CA GLY A 47 28.56 7.33 -3.56
C GLY A 47 27.20 6.77 -3.96
N VAL A 48 27.01 5.45 -3.91
CA VAL A 48 25.72 4.82 -4.20
C VAL A 48 24.86 4.82 -2.94
N LYS A 49 23.65 5.37 -3.04
CA LYS A 49 22.62 5.26 -2.00
C LYS A 49 21.97 3.88 -2.03
N GLN A 50 22.22 3.07 -1.02
CA GLN A 50 21.61 1.77 -0.86
C GLN A 50 20.49 1.83 0.20
N SER A 51 19.28 1.42 -0.17
CA SER A 51 18.18 1.24 0.78
C SER A 51 17.98 -0.26 1.02
N ARG A 52 18.12 -0.71 2.27
CA ARG A 52 17.83 -2.09 2.67
C ARG A 52 16.52 -2.14 3.42
N PHE A 53 15.72 -3.17 3.15
CA PHE A 53 14.45 -3.44 3.81
C PHE A 53 14.51 -4.83 4.42
N GLN A 54 14.63 -4.90 5.74
CA GLN A 54 14.67 -6.16 6.46
C GLN A 54 13.28 -6.50 6.97
N PHE A 55 12.76 -7.67 6.59
CA PHE A 55 11.49 -8.18 7.13
C PHE A 55 11.57 -8.36 8.65
N VAL A 56 10.49 -7.98 9.34
CA VAL A 56 10.35 -8.12 10.79
C VAL A 56 9.27 -9.13 11.14
N LYS A 57 8.03 -8.85 10.71
CA LYS A 57 6.85 -9.67 11.01
C LYS A 57 5.69 -9.30 10.10
N PHE A 58 4.63 -10.09 10.17
CA PHE A 58 3.31 -9.69 9.69
C PHE A 58 2.55 -8.92 10.78
N ARG A 59 1.83 -7.87 10.38
CA ARG A 59 0.93 -7.09 11.23
C ARG A 59 -0.46 -7.14 10.62
N GLU A 60 -1.46 -7.44 11.43
CA GLU A 60 -2.86 -7.39 10.98
C GLU A 60 -3.29 -5.98 10.61
N TYR A 61 -4.07 -5.87 9.55
CA TYR A 61 -4.81 -4.66 9.29
C TYR A 61 -5.97 -4.54 10.28
N PRO A 62 -6.24 -3.33 10.82
CA PRO A 62 -7.41 -3.11 11.65
C PRO A 62 -8.68 -3.50 10.89
N LEU A 63 -9.63 -4.13 11.58
CA LEU A 63 -10.96 -4.36 11.02
C LEU A 63 -11.63 -3.01 10.74
N ALA A 64 -12.41 -2.97 9.67
CA ALA A 64 -13.18 -1.81 9.25
C ALA A 64 -14.26 -1.43 10.27
#